data_AF-A0A9W4RFZ6-F1
#
_entry.id   AF-A0A9W4RFZ6-F1
#
_cell.length_a   1.000
_cell.length_b   1.000
_cell.length_c   1.000
_cell.angle_alpha   90.00
_cell.angle_beta   90.00
_cell.angle_gamma   90.00
#
_symmetry.space_group_name_H-M   'P 1'
#
loop_
_entity.id
_entity.type
_entity.pdbx_description
1 polymer ?
#
loop_
_entity_poly.entity_id
_entity_poly.type
_entity_poly.pdbx_seq_one_letter_code
_entity_poly.pdbx_strand_id
1 'polypeptide(L)'
;MPVPGLTVLAATLLCGLLGGCVSSGGTASPNEAGAERVASGKPTFLQQTYMTMDRRCRPVKRPTGVLTEPPRHGKVRMATKTAKAEYGPGEYRHCDGKPGPSLAFEYTSRPGYRGPDQFGVRVRYSDGEIRQAQFKVEVD
;
A
#
# COMPACT_ATOMS: atom_id res chain seq x y z
N MET A 1 -10.96 -78.65 15.25
CA MET A 1 -10.50 -78.44 16.64
C MET A 1 -9.14 -77.76 16.57
N PRO A 2 -8.83 -76.64 17.24
CA PRO A 2 -9.56 -75.91 18.30
C PRO A 2 -10.16 -74.55 17.85
N VAL A 3 -11.00 -73.99 18.73
CA VAL A 3 -11.63 -72.65 18.78
C VAL A 3 -10.91 -71.86 19.92
N PRO A 4 -11.28 -70.63 20.34
CA PRO A 4 -11.93 -69.46 19.73
C PRO A 4 -11.15 -68.14 20.03
N GLY A 5 -11.64 -66.98 19.55
CA GLY A 5 -11.07 -65.68 19.95
C GLY A 5 -11.92 -64.49 19.52
N LEU A 6 -13.16 -64.44 20.00
CA LEU A 6 -14.08 -63.31 19.85
C LEU A 6 -13.54 -62.11 20.66
N THR A 7 -13.16 -61.02 20.01
CA THR A 7 -12.98 -59.72 20.68
C THR A 7 -13.62 -58.62 19.84
N VAL A 8 -14.78 -58.16 20.32
CA VAL A 8 -15.41 -56.91 19.92
C VAL A 8 -14.62 -55.79 20.58
N LEU A 9 -14.05 -54.88 19.79
CA LEU A 9 -13.56 -53.58 20.28
C LEU A 9 -14.01 -52.50 19.30
N ALA A 10 -15.13 -51.89 19.64
CA ALA A 10 -15.50 -50.56 19.18
C ALA A 10 -14.60 -49.52 19.87
N ALA A 11 -14.00 -48.60 19.12
CA ALA A 11 -13.54 -47.31 19.63
C ALA A 11 -13.20 -46.34 18.49
N THR A 12 -14.21 -45.55 18.12
CA THR A 12 -14.17 -44.09 17.92
C THR A 12 -12.95 -43.42 17.29
N LEU A 13 -13.22 -42.78 16.13
CA LEU A 13 -12.51 -41.63 15.58
C LEU A 13 -12.11 -40.62 16.68
N LEU A 14 -10.82 -40.25 16.72
CA LEU A 14 -10.39 -38.96 17.24
C LEU A 14 -9.62 -38.21 16.14
N CYS A 15 -10.30 -37.23 15.55
CA CYS A 15 -9.69 -36.16 14.78
C CYS A 15 -8.92 -35.23 15.74
N GLY A 16 -7.60 -35.34 15.77
CA GLY A 16 -6.71 -34.34 16.40
C GLY A 16 -6.13 -33.40 15.35
N LEU A 17 -6.89 -32.38 14.97
CA LEU A 17 -6.42 -31.27 14.13
C LEU A 17 -5.36 -30.49 14.90
N LEU A 18 -4.08 -30.68 14.54
CA LEU A 18 -3.00 -29.74 14.87
C LEU A 18 -3.19 -28.48 14.00
N GLY A 19 -4.16 -27.64 14.39
CA GLY A 19 -4.35 -26.32 13.83
C GLY A 19 -3.25 -25.38 14.32
N GLY A 20 -2.18 -25.28 13.54
CA GLY A 20 -1.14 -24.28 13.76
C GLY A 20 -1.70 -22.87 13.54
N CYS A 21 -1.69 -22.04 14.58
CA CYS A 21 -1.83 -20.60 14.43
C CYS A 21 -0.51 -20.04 13.90
N VAL A 22 -0.31 -20.07 12.58
CA VAL A 22 0.66 -19.17 11.95
C VAL A 22 0.04 -17.78 12.01
N SER A 23 0.42 -17.02 13.04
CA SER A 23 0.24 -15.57 13.03
C SER A 23 1.25 -15.01 12.03
N SER A 24 0.86 -14.96 10.75
CA SER A 24 1.58 -14.19 9.75
C SER A 24 1.51 -12.72 10.16
N GLY A 25 2.59 -12.22 10.75
CA GLY A 25 2.79 -10.78 10.92
C GLY A 25 2.68 -10.11 9.56
N GLY A 26 1.52 -9.47 9.32
CA GLY A 26 1.22 -8.77 8.10
C GLY A 26 2.20 -7.63 7.91
N THR A 27 3.10 -7.79 6.94
CA THR A 27 3.73 -6.64 6.30
C THR A 27 2.61 -5.92 5.55
N ALA A 28 2.20 -4.76 6.06
CA ALA A 28 1.19 -3.93 5.42
C ALA A 28 1.55 -3.74 3.95
N SER A 29 0.74 -4.31 3.07
CA SER A 29 0.87 -4.06 1.64
C SER A 29 0.48 -2.60 1.37
N PRO A 30 1.15 -1.90 0.43
CA PRO A 30 0.81 -0.53 0.05
C PRO A 30 -0.66 -0.33 -0.40
N ASN A 31 -1.39 -1.41 -0.64
CA ASN A 31 -2.81 -1.43 -1.02
C ASN A 31 -3.80 -1.29 0.15
N GLU A 32 -3.34 -1.22 1.40
CA GLU A 32 -4.20 -1.05 2.58
C GLU A 32 -4.35 0.40 3.05
N ALA A 33 -3.84 1.38 2.29
CA ALA A 33 -4.22 2.77 2.52
C ALA A 33 -5.72 2.93 2.19
N GLY A 34 -6.52 3.31 3.20
CA GLY A 34 -7.93 3.66 3.02
C GLY A 34 -8.12 4.76 1.97
N ALA A 35 -9.34 4.90 1.44
CA ALA A 35 -9.62 5.95 0.45
C ALA A 35 -9.37 7.33 1.07
N GLU A 36 -8.55 8.14 0.39
CA GLU A 36 -8.26 9.51 0.82
C GLU A 36 -9.43 10.43 0.48
N ARG A 37 -9.90 11.21 1.46
CA ARG A 37 -11.07 12.09 1.32
C ARG A 37 -10.67 13.43 0.72
N VAL A 38 -11.37 13.88 -0.32
CA VAL A 38 -11.08 15.14 -1.02
C VAL A 38 -12.36 15.92 -1.30
N ALA A 39 -12.26 17.24 -1.39
CA ALA A 39 -13.41 18.10 -1.71
C ALA A 39 -13.71 18.13 -3.22
N SER A 40 -15.00 18.06 -3.58
CA SER A 40 -15.43 18.14 -4.98
C SER A 40 -14.91 19.38 -5.71
N GLY A 41 -14.32 19.16 -6.90
CA GLY A 41 -13.82 20.21 -7.80
C GLY A 41 -12.58 20.98 -7.31
N LYS A 42 -12.04 20.67 -6.13
CA LYS A 42 -10.90 21.40 -5.55
C LYS A 42 -9.59 20.61 -5.72
N PRO A 43 -8.53 21.22 -6.27
CA PRO A 43 -7.22 20.59 -6.30
C PRO A 43 -6.73 20.24 -4.89
N THR A 44 -6.40 18.97 -4.68
CA THR A 44 -5.97 18.46 -3.38
C THR A 44 -4.73 17.60 -3.56
N PHE A 45 -3.67 17.90 -2.81
CA PHE A 45 -2.50 17.03 -2.76
C PHE A 45 -2.80 15.84 -1.88
N LEU A 46 -2.61 14.65 -2.45
CA LEU A 46 -2.74 13.40 -1.72
C LEU A 46 -1.60 13.22 -0.70
N GLN A 47 -1.88 12.48 0.37
CA GLN A 47 -0.95 12.25 1.47
C GLN A 47 0.26 11.41 1.05
N GLN A 48 0.02 10.34 0.29
CA GLN A 48 1.10 9.45 -0.14
C GLN A 48 2.00 10.16 -1.16
N THR A 49 3.29 10.26 -0.81
CA THR A 49 4.33 10.82 -1.67
C THR A 49 5.49 9.85 -1.80
N TYR A 50 6.32 10.03 -2.83
CA TYR A 50 7.50 9.18 -3.05
C TYR A 50 8.76 10.03 -3.06
N MET A 51 9.72 9.66 -2.22
CA MET A 51 11.04 10.27 -2.18
C MET A 51 12.12 9.22 -1.98
N THR A 52 13.36 9.65 -2.09
CA THR A 52 14.52 8.81 -1.83
C THR A 52 15.60 9.65 -1.17
N MET A 53 16.25 9.06 -0.19
CA MET A 53 17.38 9.61 0.52
C MET A 53 18.54 8.62 0.48
N ASP A 54 19.76 9.15 0.59
CA ASP A 54 20.94 8.32 0.81
C ASP A 54 21.06 7.86 2.28
N ARG A 55 22.07 7.04 2.58
CA ARG A 55 22.32 6.53 3.95
C ARG A 55 22.60 7.64 4.98
N ARG A 56 22.95 8.84 4.52
CA ARG A 56 23.16 10.05 5.35
C ARG A 56 21.89 10.90 5.44
N CYS A 57 20.75 10.38 5.00
CA CYS A 57 19.45 11.06 4.96
C CYS A 57 19.44 12.35 4.12
N ARG A 58 20.31 12.43 3.11
CA ARG A 58 20.30 13.53 2.15
C ARG A 58 19.38 13.16 0.99
N PRO A 59 18.47 14.04 0.55
CA PRO A 59 17.65 13.75 -0.61
C PRO A 59 18.49 13.47 -1.85
N VAL A 60 18.13 12.43 -2.58
CA VAL A 60 18.71 12.14 -3.91
C VAL A 60 17.71 12.57 -5.00
N LYS A 61 17.96 12.14 -6.23
CA LYS A 61 17.07 12.45 -7.36
C LYS A 61 15.65 11.96 -7.06
N ARG A 62 14.70 12.90 -7.09
CA ARG A 62 13.28 12.65 -6.87
C ARG A 62 12.74 11.57 -7.84
N PRO A 63 11.94 10.60 -7.36
CA PRO A 63 11.26 9.64 -8.23
C PRO A 63 10.37 10.30 -9.28
N THR A 64 10.15 9.62 -10.41
CA THR A 64 9.23 10.07 -11.47
C THR A 64 8.04 9.14 -11.56
N GLY A 65 6.86 9.65 -11.91
CA GLY A 65 5.65 8.85 -12.06
C GLY A 65 5.07 8.95 -13.47
N VAL A 66 4.30 7.93 -13.85
CA VAL A 66 3.38 7.96 -14.99
C VAL A 66 2.04 7.39 -14.55
N LEU A 67 0.92 7.92 -15.07
CA LEU A 67 -0.39 7.30 -14.90
C LEU A 67 -0.41 6.00 -15.71
N THR A 68 -0.83 4.91 -15.07
CA THR A 68 -1.10 3.63 -15.75
C THR A 68 -2.58 3.44 -15.99
N GLU A 69 -3.41 3.96 -15.09
CA GLU A 69 -4.86 4.03 -15.23
C GLU A 69 -5.31 5.43 -14.81
N PRO A 70 -5.89 6.24 -15.72
CA PRO A 70 -6.39 7.57 -15.36
C PRO A 70 -7.66 7.45 -14.49
N PRO A 71 -7.91 8.43 -13.61
CA PRO A 71 -9.16 8.47 -12.85
C PRO A 71 -10.37 8.61 -13.76
N ARG A 72 -11.49 8.00 -13.35
CA ARG A 72 -12.74 8.14 -14.11
C ARG A 72 -13.36 9.50 -13.86
N HIS A 73 -13.37 10.00 -12.63
CA HIS A 73 -14.14 11.17 -12.24
C HIS A 73 -13.29 12.39 -11.89
N GLY A 74 -12.07 12.46 -12.40
CA GLY A 74 -11.18 13.59 -12.16
C GLY A 74 -9.98 13.65 -13.07
N LYS A 75 -8.95 14.34 -12.60
CA LYS A 75 -7.62 14.42 -13.22
C LYS A 75 -6.57 14.40 -12.12
N VAL A 76 -5.38 13.92 -12.46
CA VAL A 76 -4.22 13.90 -11.57
C VAL A 76 -3.07 14.64 -12.22
N ARG A 77 -2.45 15.54 -11.45
CA ARG A 77 -1.21 16.20 -11.81
C ARG A 77 -0.11 15.73 -10.88
N MET A 78 0.96 15.20 -11.46
CA MET A 78 2.19 14.90 -10.72
C MET A 78 2.98 16.19 -10.50
N ALA A 79 3.44 16.41 -9.28
CA ALA A 79 4.18 17.60 -8.90
C ALA A 79 5.36 17.27 -7.98
N THR A 80 6.23 18.25 -7.79
CA THR A 80 7.22 18.22 -6.70
C THR A 80 6.64 18.95 -5.50
N LYS A 81 6.69 18.32 -4.32
CA LYS A 81 6.33 18.94 -3.04
C LYS A 81 7.39 18.55 -2.00
N THR A 82 7.68 19.45 -1.07
CA THR A 82 8.45 19.07 0.12
C THR A 82 7.57 18.22 1.04
N ALA A 83 7.97 16.97 1.29
CA ALA A 83 7.31 16.11 2.26
C ALA A 83 8.35 15.48 3.20
N LYS A 84 7.88 14.78 4.23
CA LYS A 84 8.73 14.07 5.19
C LYS A 84 8.92 12.62 4.77
N ALA A 85 10.13 12.09 4.93
CA ALA A 85 10.43 10.69 4.66
C ALA A 85 9.66 9.75 5.59
N GLU A 86 9.15 8.66 5.00
CA GLU A 86 8.42 7.59 5.67
C GLU A 86 8.93 6.25 5.13
N TYR A 87 10.02 5.75 5.71
CA TYR A 87 10.61 4.44 5.43
C TYR A 87 10.08 3.36 6.36
N GLY A 88 9.75 3.72 7.61
CA GLY A 88 9.36 2.75 8.63
C GLY A 88 10.54 1.88 9.11
N PRO A 89 10.27 0.72 9.72
CA PRO A 89 11.32 -0.17 10.21
C PRO A 89 12.27 -0.60 9.08
N GLY A 90 13.59 -0.51 9.32
CA GLY A 90 14.60 -0.94 8.36
C GLY A 90 15.86 -0.09 8.43
N GLU A 91 16.72 -0.26 7.43
CA GLU A 91 18.01 0.44 7.33
C GLU A 91 17.86 1.96 7.28
N TYR A 92 16.79 2.47 6.67
CA TYR A 92 16.54 3.91 6.48
C TYR A 92 15.65 4.54 7.55
N ARG A 93 15.29 3.81 8.61
CA ARG A 93 14.42 4.31 9.69
C ARG A 93 14.94 5.61 10.32
N HIS A 94 16.26 5.78 10.44
CA HIS A 94 16.87 7.01 10.99
C HIS A 94 16.64 8.24 10.12
N CYS A 95 16.16 8.07 8.89
CA CYS A 95 15.80 9.16 7.99
C CYS A 95 14.34 9.59 8.08
N ASP A 96 13.49 8.84 8.81
CA ASP A 96 12.07 9.19 8.98
C ASP A 96 11.90 10.62 9.51
N GLY A 97 10.92 11.34 8.97
CA GLY A 97 10.62 12.72 9.35
C GLY A 97 11.50 13.79 8.70
N LYS A 98 12.60 13.42 8.04
CA LYS A 98 13.46 14.38 7.32
C LYS A 98 12.73 14.96 6.09
N PRO A 99 12.83 16.27 5.83
CA PRO A 99 12.18 16.87 4.67
C PRO A 99 12.98 16.62 3.38
N GLY A 100 12.29 16.43 2.26
CA GLY A 100 12.91 16.32 0.95
C GLY A 100 11.94 16.58 -0.21
N PRO A 101 12.46 16.81 -1.43
CA PRO A 101 11.65 16.89 -2.64
C PRO A 101 11.03 15.53 -2.97
N SER A 102 9.71 15.49 -2.96
CA SER A 102 8.92 14.28 -3.17
C SER A 102 8.06 14.38 -4.42
N LEU A 103 7.88 13.27 -5.12
CA LEU A 103 6.81 13.10 -6.09
C LEU A 103 5.48 13.07 -5.33
N ALA A 104 4.63 14.04 -5.61
CA ALA A 104 3.29 14.15 -5.05
C ALA A 104 2.25 14.14 -6.17
N PHE A 105 1.01 13.80 -5.82
CA PHE A 105 -0.12 13.74 -6.73
C PHE A 105 -1.17 14.75 -6.28
N GLU A 106 -1.51 15.67 -7.17
CA GLU A 106 -2.62 16.59 -6.99
C GLU A 106 -3.83 16.04 -7.75
N TYR A 107 -4.88 15.69 -7.03
CA TYR A 107 -6.13 15.22 -7.59
C TYR A 107 -7.14 16.37 -7.68
N THR A 108 -7.95 16.39 -8.74
CA THR A 108 -9.11 17.27 -8.85
C THR A 108 -10.25 16.50 -9.49
N SER A 109 -11.36 16.32 -8.79
CA SER A 109 -12.55 15.71 -9.37
C SER A 109 -13.24 16.64 -10.37
N ARG A 110 -14.12 16.07 -11.21
CA ARG A 110 -15.05 16.86 -12.02
C ARG A 110 -15.94 17.70 -11.10
N PRO A 111 -16.25 18.97 -11.45
CA PRO A 111 -17.11 19.80 -10.62
C PRO A 111 -18.44 19.13 -10.29
N GLY A 112 -18.80 19.10 -9.00
CA GLY A 112 -20.07 18.54 -8.52
C GLY A 112 -20.10 17.01 -8.39
N TYR A 113 -19.05 16.30 -8.83
CA TYR A 113 -18.95 14.86 -8.59
C TYR A 113 -18.75 14.56 -7.11
N ARG A 114 -19.41 13.50 -6.62
CA ARG A 114 -19.27 12.94 -5.28
C ARG A 114 -19.24 11.42 -5.37
N GLY A 115 -18.48 10.78 -4.50
CA GLY A 115 -18.31 9.32 -4.46
C GLY A 115 -16.89 8.85 -4.79
N PRO A 116 -16.71 7.53 -4.99
CA PRO A 116 -15.41 6.91 -5.11
C PRO A 116 -14.77 7.08 -6.49
N ASP A 117 -13.49 7.41 -6.50
CA ASP A 117 -12.64 7.44 -7.69
C ASP A 117 -11.31 6.73 -7.40
N GLN A 118 -10.59 6.37 -8.46
CA GLN A 118 -9.31 5.69 -8.30
C GLN A 118 -8.40 5.92 -9.49
N PHE A 119 -7.09 5.84 -9.30
CA PHE A 119 -6.13 5.88 -10.40
C PHE A 119 -4.88 5.07 -10.08
N GLY A 120 -4.28 4.51 -11.13
CA GLY A 120 -3.05 3.72 -11.05
C GLY A 120 -1.84 4.54 -11.47
N VAL A 121 -0.73 4.35 -10.77
CA VAL A 121 0.57 4.98 -11.12
C VAL A 121 1.70 3.98 -11.12
N ARG A 122 2.65 4.21 -12.03
CA ARG A 122 3.95 3.55 -12.03
C ARG A 122 5.02 4.57 -11.64
N VAL A 123 5.67 4.34 -10.51
CA VAL A 123 6.73 5.18 -9.95
C VAL A 123 8.08 4.55 -10.25
N ARG A 124 9.00 5.34 -10.81
CA ARG A 124 10.38 4.95 -11.08
C ARG A 124 11.32 5.72 -10.16
N TYR A 125 12.11 4.98 -9.40
CA TYR A 125 13.14 5.48 -8.50
C TYR A 125 14.47 5.66 -9.25
N SER A 126 15.39 6.42 -8.66
CA SER A 126 16.68 6.74 -9.30
C SER A 126 17.63 5.56 -9.42
N ASP A 127 17.48 4.56 -8.56
CA ASP A 127 18.19 3.27 -8.59
C ASP A 127 17.64 2.29 -9.64
N GLY A 128 16.56 2.66 -10.33
CA GLY A 128 15.89 1.83 -11.33
C GLY A 128 14.74 1.00 -10.77
N GLU A 129 14.50 1.01 -9.45
CA GLU A 129 13.33 0.35 -8.85
C GLU A 129 12.05 0.93 -9.45
N ILE A 130 11.08 0.07 -9.73
CA ILE A 130 9.76 0.45 -10.22
C ILE A 130 8.71 -0.07 -9.24
N ARG A 131 7.85 0.83 -8.75
CA ARG A 131 6.69 0.49 -7.91
C ARG A 131 5.40 0.83 -8.64
N GLN A 132 4.45 -0.08 -8.59
CA GLN A 132 3.07 0.18 -8.97
C GLN A 132 2.30 0.60 -7.72
N ALA A 133 1.42 1.58 -7.83
CA ALA A 133 0.55 1.98 -6.75
C ALA A 133 -0.86 2.28 -7.27
N GLN A 134 -1.85 1.93 -6.46
CA GLN A 134 -3.24 2.27 -6.70
C GLN A 134 -3.68 3.29 -5.66
N PHE A 135 -4.18 4.44 -6.11
CA PHE A 135 -4.76 5.45 -5.25
C PHE A 135 -6.27 5.29 -5.26
N LYS A 136 -6.87 5.27 -4.08
CA LYS A 136 -8.32 5.32 -3.86
C LYS A 136 -8.66 6.67 -3.28
N VAL A 137 -9.66 7.33 -3.85
CA VAL A 137 -10.09 8.66 -3.46
C VAL A 137 -11.59 8.62 -3.22
N GLU A 138 -12.05 9.29 -2.18
CA GLU A 138 -13.46 9.47 -1.91
C GLU A 138 -13.79 10.97 -1.95
N VAL A 139 -14.69 11.36 -2.85
CA VAL A 139 -15.01 12.77 -3.12
C VAL A 139 -16.25 13.21 -2.35
N ASP A 140 -16.10 14.24 -1.52
CA ASP A 140 -17.15 14.89 -0.70
C ASP A 140 -17.84 16.08 -1.38
#